data_AF-A0A2E3L4B7-F1
#
_entry.id   AF-A0A2E3L4B7-F1
#
_cell.length_a   1.000
_cell.length_b   1.000
_cell.length_c   1.000
_cell.angle_alpha   90.00
_cell.angle_beta   90.00
_cell.angle_gamma   90.00
#
_symmetry.space_group_name_H-M   'P 1'
#
loop_
_entity.id
_entity.type
_entity.pdbx_description
1 polymer ?
#
loop_
_entity_poly.entity_id
_entity_poly.type
_entity_poly.pdbx_seq_one_letter_code
_entity_poly.pdbx_strand_id
1 'polypeptide(L)'
;MKPRKGTVPKPIKGIMGIAINGVPFRPNTAGFWDPSARHGHSRRGNKHWSLEIFGTPVKLGLDSHNAHVGRGGMYHYHGIAQSLTRTSGTSLVGYAGDGFKIYYRPIKIYYRPSEKKSGWRLKKGTRPIGGPPGVYNGLYNEDYEYVGDENALDRCNGAHTDEDYAYFITDNYPFLPRCLYGDISSYVNRREHR
;
A
#
# COMPACT_ATOMS: atom_id res chain seq x y z
N MET A 1 -7.66 6.53 22.83
CA MET A 1 -6.33 7.19 22.89
C MET A 1 -6.13 7.94 21.57
N LYS A 2 -5.73 9.21 21.58
CA LYS A 2 -5.45 9.97 20.35
C LYS A 2 -4.10 9.51 19.77
N PRO A 3 -4.01 9.11 18.49
CA PRO A 3 -2.75 8.65 17.91
C PRO A 3 -1.71 9.79 17.89
N ARG A 4 -0.42 9.43 17.95
CA ARG A 4 0.71 10.38 17.90
C ARG A 4 1.61 10.05 16.73
N LYS A 5 1.94 11.06 15.93
CA LYS A 5 2.77 10.90 14.74
C LYS A 5 4.24 10.98 15.14
N GLY A 6 5.00 9.92 14.90
CA GLY A 6 6.46 9.94 14.99
C GLY A 6 7.10 10.63 13.79
N THR A 7 8.42 10.80 13.83
CA THR A 7 9.21 11.38 12.73
C THR A 7 9.79 10.32 11.81
N VAL A 8 9.88 9.07 12.28
CA VAL A 8 10.48 7.96 11.55
C VAL A 8 9.39 7.06 10.98
N PRO A 9 9.34 6.84 9.65
CA PRO A 9 8.40 5.91 9.04
C PRO A 9 8.79 4.48 9.39
N LYS A 10 7.80 3.68 9.80
CA LYS A 10 7.95 2.27 10.19
C LYS A 10 7.32 1.40 9.10
N PRO A 11 8.10 0.68 8.28
CA PRO A 11 7.57 -0.19 7.23
C PRO A 11 6.61 -1.25 7.79
N ILE A 12 5.51 -1.46 7.09
CA ILE A 12 4.55 -2.51 7.41
C ILE A 12 4.94 -3.79 6.68
N LYS A 13 4.84 -4.91 7.39
CA LYS A 13 5.06 -6.26 6.84
C LYS A 13 3.76 -7.08 6.80
N GLY A 14 2.78 -6.72 7.64
CA GLY A 14 1.52 -7.44 7.83
C GLY A 14 0.29 -6.60 7.46
N ILE A 15 -0.63 -6.50 8.41
CA ILE A 15 -1.81 -5.64 8.32
C ILE A 15 -1.37 -4.18 8.51
N MET A 16 -1.76 -3.32 7.57
CA MET A 16 -1.54 -1.88 7.66
C MET A 16 -2.64 -1.20 8.48
N GLY A 17 -3.87 -1.67 8.32
CA GLY A 17 -5.04 -1.14 8.99
C GLY A 17 -6.25 -2.02 8.79
N ILE A 18 -7.34 -1.66 9.44
CA ILE A 18 -8.63 -2.36 9.36
C ILE A 18 -9.63 -1.44 8.67
N ALA A 19 -10.32 -1.95 7.66
CA ALA A 19 -11.39 -1.23 7.00
C ALA A 19 -12.60 -1.08 7.93
N ILE A 20 -13.45 -0.10 7.65
CA ILE A 20 -14.70 0.15 8.41
C ILE A 20 -15.63 -1.07 8.49
N ASN A 21 -15.53 -2.03 7.56
CA ASN A 21 -16.30 -3.28 7.56
C ASN A 21 -15.54 -4.46 8.22
N GLY A 22 -14.41 -4.19 8.89
CA GLY A 22 -13.60 -5.19 9.61
C GLY A 22 -12.58 -5.94 8.75
N VAL A 23 -12.57 -5.78 7.42
CA VAL A 23 -11.62 -6.47 6.55
C VAL A 23 -10.24 -5.78 6.60
N PRO A 24 -9.13 -6.51 6.79
CA PRO A 24 -7.81 -5.90 6.89
C PRO A 24 -7.26 -5.43 5.53
N PHE A 25 -6.52 -4.34 5.57
CA PHE A 25 -5.67 -3.86 4.48
C PHE A 25 -4.27 -4.46 4.60
N ARG A 26 -3.77 -5.08 3.53
CA ARG A 26 -2.43 -5.64 3.44
C ARG A 26 -1.76 -5.19 2.14
N PRO A 27 -0.81 -4.24 2.19
CA PRO A 27 -0.19 -3.69 0.98
C PRO A 27 0.83 -4.63 0.33
N ASN A 28 1.38 -5.60 1.07
CA ASN A 28 2.51 -6.39 0.62
C ASN A 28 2.10 -7.78 0.18
N THR A 29 2.68 -8.21 -0.94
CA THR A 29 2.67 -9.61 -1.35
C THR A 29 3.76 -10.38 -0.60
N ALA A 30 3.73 -11.71 -0.69
CA ALA A 30 4.81 -12.56 -0.19
C ALA A 30 5.86 -12.92 -1.24
N GLY A 31 5.67 -12.48 -2.49
CA GLY A 31 6.50 -12.85 -3.62
C GLY A 31 7.63 -11.88 -3.84
N PHE A 32 8.80 -12.43 -4.13
CA PHE A 32 10.01 -11.71 -4.47
C PHE A 32 10.56 -12.25 -5.78
N TRP A 33 11.28 -11.44 -6.54
CA TRP A 33 11.92 -11.88 -7.79
C TRP A 33 12.78 -13.13 -7.55
N ASP A 34 12.55 -14.16 -8.34
CA ASP A 34 13.25 -15.42 -8.26
C ASP A 34 13.41 -15.99 -9.68
N PRO A 35 14.60 -15.87 -10.30
CA PRO A 35 14.82 -16.35 -11.66
C PRO A 35 14.75 -17.88 -11.77
N SER A 36 14.84 -18.61 -10.65
CA SER A 36 14.74 -20.07 -10.62
C SER A 36 13.30 -20.58 -10.48
N ALA A 37 12.36 -19.70 -10.10
CA ALA A 37 10.96 -20.06 -9.94
C ALA A 37 10.23 -20.06 -11.27
N ARG A 38 9.30 -21.01 -11.45
CA ARG A 38 8.46 -21.15 -12.67
C ARG A 38 7.82 -19.84 -13.14
N HIS A 39 7.40 -19.00 -12.18
CA HIS A 39 6.69 -17.75 -12.45
C HIS A 39 7.59 -16.51 -12.31
N GLY A 40 8.91 -16.68 -12.23
CA GLY A 40 9.88 -15.60 -12.02
C GLY A 40 9.85 -14.95 -10.64
N HIS A 41 9.09 -15.53 -9.70
CA HIS A 41 9.00 -15.05 -8.32
C HIS A 41 8.69 -16.18 -7.33
N SER A 42 9.16 -16.05 -6.10
CA SER A 42 8.86 -16.96 -5.00
C SER A 42 8.99 -16.27 -3.64
N ARG A 43 8.56 -16.94 -2.56
CA ARG A 43 8.77 -16.47 -1.19
C ARG A 43 10.24 -16.46 -0.74
N ARG A 44 11.09 -17.18 -1.48
CA ARG A 44 12.54 -17.33 -1.22
C ARG A 44 13.39 -16.46 -2.14
N GLY A 45 12.77 -15.71 -3.05
CA GLY A 45 13.45 -14.84 -3.99
C GLY A 45 14.21 -13.68 -3.33
N ASN A 46 14.83 -12.86 -4.18
CA ASN A 46 15.61 -11.71 -3.79
C ASN A 46 14.74 -10.66 -3.08
N LYS A 47 14.95 -10.48 -1.77
CA LYS A 47 14.17 -9.57 -0.92
C LYS A 47 14.33 -8.09 -1.24
N HIS A 48 15.26 -7.73 -2.14
CA HIS A 48 15.38 -6.39 -2.70
C HIS A 48 14.41 -6.12 -3.85
N TRP A 49 13.62 -7.11 -4.28
CA TRP A 49 12.66 -6.99 -5.38
C TRP A 49 11.36 -7.67 -4.99
N SER A 50 10.50 -6.93 -4.31
CA SER A 50 9.21 -7.39 -3.82
C SER A 50 8.10 -7.08 -4.82
N LEU A 51 7.24 -8.05 -5.10
CA LEU A 51 6.17 -7.88 -6.09
C LEU A 51 5.16 -6.83 -5.65
N GLU A 52 4.79 -5.96 -6.58
CA GLU A 52 3.57 -5.17 -6.49
C GLU A 52 2.44 -5.89 -7.23
N ILE A 53 1.37 -6.25 -6.51
CA ILE A 53 0.27 -7.07 -7.00
C ILE A 53 -0.40 -6.44 -8.22
N PHE A 54 -0.61 -5.12 -8.23
CA PHE A 54 -1.21 -4.40 -9.36
C PHE A 54 -0.32 -4.32 -10.60
N GLY A 55 0.99 -4.51 -10.45
CA GLY A 55 1.94 -4.65 -11.55
C GLY A 55 2.01 -6.05 -12.14
N THR A 56 1.39 -7.06 -11.52
CA THR A 56 1.40 -8.44 -12.03
C THR A 56 0.31 -8.67 -13.09
N PRO A 57 0.56 -9.48 -14.15
CA PRO A 57 -0.39 -9.69 -15.25
C PRO A 57 -1.78 -10.20 -14.85
N VAL A 58 -1.88 -10.98 -13.76
CA VAL A 58 -3.15 -11.55 -13.26
C VAL A 58 -3.53 -11.04 -11.87
N LYS A 59 -2.88 -9.98 -11.38
CA LYS A 59 -3.08 -9.39 -10.04
C LYS A 59 -3.10 -10.44 -8.93
N LEU A 60 -2.38 -11.55 -9.09
CA LEU A 60 -2.37 -12.69 -8.16
C LEU A 60 -3.76 -13.13 -7.66
N GLY A 61 -4.80 -13.01 -8.48
CA GLY A 61 -6.16 -13.44 -8.14
C GLY A 61 -6.98 -12.46 -7.30
N LEU A 62 -6.69 -11.16 -7.37
CA LEU A 62 -7.60 -10.13 -6.83
C LEU A 62 -8.98 -10.22 -7.47
N ASP A 63 -10.02 -10.07 -6.66
CA ASP A 63 -11.41 -9.92 -7.10
C ASP A 63 -11.77 -8.47 -7.45
N SER A 64 -13.05 -8.22 -7.73
CA SER A 64 -13.58 -6.90 -8.08
C SER A 64 -13.45 -5.85 -6.98
N HIS A 65 -13.13 -6.25 -5.75
CA HIS A 65 -12.92 -5.38 -4.61
C HIS A 65 -11.44 -5.13 -4.31
N ASN A 66 -10.54 -5.52 -5.22
CA ASN A 66 -9.10 -5.47 -5.02
C ASN A 66 -8.66 -6.26 -3.78
N ALA A 67 -9.31 -7.39 -3.51
CA ALA A 67 -9.03 -8.27 -2.39
C ALA A 67 -8.92 -9.73 -2.83
N HIS A 68 -8.42 -10.57 -1.93
CA HIS A 68 -8.50 -12.01 -2.08
C HIS A 68 -8.39 -12.72 -0.71
N VAL A 69 -8.72 -14.01 -0.69
CA VAL A 69 -8.44 -14.88 0.46
C VAL A 69 -6.97 -15.26 0.46
N GLY A 70 -6.26 -14.91 1.52
CA GLY A 70 -4.86 -15.25 1.71
C GLY A 70 -4.64 -16.63 2.33
N ARG A 71 -3.37 -16.98 2.50
CA ARG A 71 -2.97 -18.12 3.34
C ARG A 71 -3.50 -17.91 4.77
N GLY A 72 -4.20 -18.92 5.31
CA GLY A 72 -4.88 -18.84 6.60
C GLY A 72 -6.35 -18.43 6.51
N GLY A 73 -6.92 -18.32 5.31
CA GLY A 73 -8.38 -18.11 5.12
C GLY A 73 -8.84 -16.66 5.30
N MET A 74 -7.93 -15.73 5.60
CA MET A 74 -8.25 -14.33 5.81
C MET A 74 -8.39 -13.59 4.48
N TYR A 75 -9.61 -13.13 4.20
CA TYR A 75 -9.89 -12.17 3.14
C TYR A 75 -9.30 -10.80 3.48
N HIS A 76 -8.61 -10.16 2.54
CA HIS A 76 -7.95 -8.88 2.77
C HIS A 76 -7.81 -8.04 1.51
N TYR A 77 -7.83 -6.72 1.69
CA TYR A 77 -7.69 -5.73 0.62
C TYR A 77 -6.22 -5.46 0.31
N HIS A 78 -5.90 -5.39 -0.98
CA HIS A 78 -4.64 -4.83 -1.52
C HIS A 78 -4.83 -3.43 -2.09
N GLY A 79 -6.07 -2.98 -2.28
CA GLY A 79 -6.44 -1.64 -2.72
C GLY A 79 -7.83 -1.25 -2.22
N ILE A 80 -8.40 -0.17 -2.76
CA ILE A 80 -9.75 0.26 -2.40
C ILE A 80 -10.82 -0.71 -2.89
N ALA A 81 -11.77 -1.07 -2.04
CA ALA A 81 -13.06 -1.57 -2.47
C ALA A 81 -14.04 -0.40 -2.58
N GLN A 82 -14.59 -0.16 -3.78
CA GLN A 82 -15.51 0.97 -4.01
C GLN A 82 -16.78 0.91 -3.15
N SER A 83 -17.14 -0.26 -2.62
CA SER A 83 -18.23 -0.40 -1.66
C SER A 83 -17.94 0.28 -0.32
N LEU A 84 -16.67 0.41 0.10
CA LEU A 84 -16.32 1.00 1.40
C LEU A 84 -16.73 2.48 1.51
N THR A 85 -16.59 3.26 0.45
CA THR A 85 -17.04 4.66 0.44
C THR A 85 -18.56 4.79 0.52
N ARG A 86 -19.29 3.83 -0.06
CA ARG A 86 -20.75 3.75 0.06
C ARG A 86 -21.15 3.36 1.49
N THR A 87 -20.46 2.39 2.09
CA THR A 87 -20.74 1.91 3.45
C THR A 87 -20.49 2.98 4.51
N SER A 88 -19.41 3.77 4.43
CA SER A 88 -19.19 4.86 5.41
C SER A 88 -20.03 6.11 5.16
N GLY A 89 -20.55 6.29 3.95
CA GLY A 89 -21.14 7.57 3.51
C GLY A 89 -20.13 8.72 3.46
N THR A 90 -18.83 8.44 3.62
CA THR A 90 -17.75 9.43 3.65
C THR A 90 -16.50 8.89 2.94
N SER A 91 -15.39 9.62 2.95
CA SER A 91 -14.09 9.07 2.52
C SER A 91 -13.41 8.22 3.57
N LEU A 92 -13.89 8.21 4.81
CA LEU A 92 -13.28 7.40 5.84
C LEU A 92 -13.53 5.94 5.47
N VAL A 93 -12.46 5.18 5.27
CA VAL A 93 -12.55 3.78 4.83
C VAL A 93 -11.88 2.83 5.80
N GLY A 94 -11.13 3.34 6.79
CA GLY A 94 -10.59 2.51 7.86
C GLY A 94 -9.73 3.26 8.86
N TYR A 95 -9.02 2.49 9.67
CA TYR A 95 -8.07 2.96 10.67
C TYR A 95 -6.77 2.16 10.56
N ALA A 96 -5.64 2.86 10.60
CA ALA A 96 -4.32 2.26 10.55
C ALA A 96 -3.98 1.59 11.89
N GLY A 97 -3.01 0.67 11.87
CA GLY A 97 -2.55 -0.06 13.04
C GLY A 97 -1.93 0.80 14.14
N ASP A 98 -1.63 2.07 13.84
CA ASP A 98 -1.16 3.10 14.78
C ASP A 98 -2.28 4.07 15.24
N GLY A 99 -3.52 3.82 14.83
CA GLY A 99 -4.72 4.54 15.26
C GLY A 99 -5.13 5.72 14.39
N PHE A 100 -4.34 6.13 13.39
CA PHE A 100 -4.74 7.22 12.49
C PHE A 100 -5.84 6.78 11.51
N LYS A 101 -6.66 7.74 11.07
CA LYS A 101 -7.70 7.52 10.06
C LYS A 101 -7.07 7.17 8.71
N ILE A 102 -7.76 6.32 7.95
CA ILE A 102 -7.46 6.02 6.56
C ILE A 102 -8.61 6.55 5.70
N TYR A 103 -8.27 7.47 4.81
CA TYR A 103 -9.22 7.99 3.83
C TYR A 103 -8.98 7.39 2.46
N TYR A 104 -10.04 7.21 1.69
CA TYR A 104 -9.95 7.03 0.25
C TYR A 104 -10.51 8.26 -0.45
N ARG A 105 -9.76 8.75 -1.43
CA ARG A 105 -10.20 9.80 -2.33
C ARG A 105 -9.89 9.34 -3.74
N PRO A 106 -10.91 9.09 -4.59
CA PRO A 106 -10.67 8.77 -5.98
C PRO A 106 -9.97 9.96 -6.63
N ILE A 107 -8.93 9.72 -7.43
CA ILE A 107 -8.29 10.75 -8.24
C ILE A 107 -9.29 11.12 -9.35
N LYS A 108 -10.16 12.10 -9.10
CA LYS A 108 -11.01 12.67 -10.15
C LYS A 108 -10.17 13.60 -11.02
N ILE A 109 -10.33 13.48 -12.34
CA ILE A 109 -9.60 14.25 -13.37
C ILE A 109 -9.91 15.77 -13.30
N TYR A 110 -10.90 16.17 -12.51
CA TYR A 110 -11.18 17.58 -12.20
C TYR A 110 -10.45 17.99 -10.93
N TYR A 111 -9.19 18.39 -11.11
CA TYR A 111 -8.29 18.89 -10.07
C TYR A 111 -8.96 19.97 -9.20
N ARG A 112 -8.97 19.77 -7.88
CA ARG A 112 -8.92 20.89 -6.94
C ARG A 112 -7.44 21.19 -6.64
N PRO A 113 -6.97 22.45 -6.75
CA PRO A 113 -5.57 22.80 -6.53
C PRO A 113 -5.00 22.44 -5.14
N SER A 114 -5.85 22.22 -4.15
CA SER A 114 -5.46 21.90 -2.76
C SER A 114 -5.28 20.40 -2.48
N GLU A 115 -5.54 19.51 -3.45
CA GLU A 115 -5.52 18.07 -3.21
C GLU A 115 -4.15 17.43 -3.52
N LYS A 116 -3.54 16.86 -2.48
CA LYS A 116 -2.25 16.18 -2.57
C LYS A 116 -2.36 14.84 -3.29
N LYS A 117 -1.45 14.59 -4.23
CA LYS A 117 -1.32 13.30 -4.95
C LYS A 117 -0.26 12.41 -4.29
N SER A 118 -0.19 11.13 -4.69
CA SER A 118 0.94 10.28 -4.32
C SER A 118 2.26 10.97 -4.67
N GLY A 119 3.19 11.04 -3.71
CA GLY A 119 4.56 11.50 -3.93
C GLY A 119 5.46 10.48 -4.59
N TRP A 120 4.92 9.33 -5.00
CA TRP A 120 5.69 8.26 -5.64
C TRP A 120 5.52 8.27 -7.15
N ARG A 121 6.61 7.99 -7.86
CA ARG A 121 6.59 7.81 -9.32
C ARG A 121 7.35 6.55 -9.73
N LEU A 122 7.00 6.02 -10.89
CA LEU A 122 7.76 4.97 -11.54
C LEU A 122 9.12 5.53 -11.99
N LYS A 123 10.20 4.82 -11.67
CA LYS A 123 11.55 5.15 -12.15
C LYS A 123 11.62 5.02 -13.67
N LYS A 124 12.57 5.73 -14.29
CA LYS A 124 12.87 5.60 -15.73
C LYS A 124 14.13 4.77 -15.93
N GLY A 125 14.23 4.10 -17.08
CA GLY A 125 15.41 3.31 -17.46
C GLY A 125 15.33 1.83 -17.09
N THR A 126 16.49 1.18 -17.03
CA THR A 126 16.64 -0.26 -16.78
C THR A 126 16.97 -0.55 -15.31
N ARG A 127 16.49 -1.69 -14.82
CA ARG A 127 16.88 -2.22 -13.50
C ARG A 127 18.38 -2.56 -13.49
N PRO A 128 19.03 -2.49 -12.31
CA PRO A 128 20.44 -2.84 -12.18
C PRO A 128 20.69 -4.34 -12.40
N ILE A 129 21.93 -4.67 -12.79
CA ILE A 129 22.42 -6.05 -12.87
C ILE A 129 22.31 -6.71 -11.48
N GLY A 130 21.93 -8.00 -11.45
CA GLY A 130 21.68 -8.74 -10.22
C GLY A 130 20.24 -8.61 -9.68
N GLY A 131 19.38 -7.86 -10.38
CA GLY A 131 17.94 -7.81 -10.17
C GLY A 131 17.14 -8.43 -11.33
N PRO A 132 15.79 -8.29 -11.30
CA PRO A 132 14.94 -8.65 -12.42
C PRO A 132 15.41 -7.94 -13.69
N PRO A 133 15.46 -8.64 -14.83
CA PRO A 133 15.83 -8.01 -16.09
C PRO A 133 14.79 -6.98 -16.54
N GLY A 134 15.21 -6.08 -17.44
CA GLY A 134 14.33 -5.15 -18.13
C GLY A 134 14.17 -3.78 -17.46
N VAL A 135 13.16 -3.04 -17.92
CA VAL A 135 12.87 -1.67 -17.48
C VAL A 135 12.06 -1.65 -16.19
N TYR A 136 12.12 -0.53 -15.47
CA TYR A 136 11.17 -0.25 -14.39
C TYR A 136 9.76 -0.16 -14.98
N ASN A 137 8.91 -1.14 -14.66
CA ASN A 137 7.57 -1.28 -15.26
C ASN A 137 6.44 -1.40 -14.24
N GLY A 138 6.77 -1.31 -12.95
CA GLY A 138 5.80 -1.35 -11.85
C GLY A 138 5.53 -2.76 -11.32
N LEU A 139 6.21 -3.78 -11.84
CA LEU A 139 6.09 -5.15 -11.35
C LEU A 139 6.61 -5.31 -9.92
N TYR A 140 7.59 -4.49 -9.53
CA TYR A 140 8.19 -4.51 -8.21
C TYR A 140 8.00 -3.17 -7.50
N ASN A 141 7.85 -3.22 -6.17
CA ASN A 141 7.77 -2.00 -5.35
C ASN A 141 9.01 -1.11 -5.52
N GLU A 142 10.15 -1.74 -5.76
CA GLU A 142 11.44 -1.08 -5.97
C GLU A 142 11.59 -0.46 -7.36
N ASP A 143 10.61 -0.64 -8.25
CA ASP A 143 10.49 0.15 -9.47
C ASP A 143 10.06 1.60 -9.21
N TYR A 144 9.53 1.89 -8.02
CA TYR A 144 9.06 3.21 -7.66
C TYR A 144 10.09 3.97 -6.80
N GLU A 145 10.07 5.29 -6.91
CA GLU A 145 10.83 6.20 -6.08
C GLU A 145 9.92 7.29 -5.50
N TYR A 146 10.22 7.70 -4.27
CA TYR A 146 9.56 8.84 -3.66
C TYR A 146 10.25 10.12 -4.10
N VAL A 147 9.48 11.04 -4.66
CA VAL A 147 9.92 12.36 -5.15
C VAL A 147 8.97 13.48 -4.74
N GLY A 148 8.08 13.21 -3.79
CA GLY A 148 7.05 14.14 -3.36
C GLY A 148 7.62 15.37 -2.64
N ASP A 149 6.97 16.50 -2.88
CA ASP A 149 7.22 17.82 -2.26
C ASP A 149 6.12 18.19 -1.25
N GLU A 150 6.03 19.45 -0.84
CA GLU A 150 4.96 19.91 0.07
C GLU A 150 3.54 19.74 -0.48
N ASN A 151 3.35 19.53 -1.78
CA ASN A 151 2.06 19.33 -2.44
C ASN A 151 1.73 17.86 -2.68
N ALA A 152 2.60 16.94 -2.22
CA ALA A 152 2.38 15.51 -2.30
C ALA A 152 2.06 14.88 -0.94
N LEU A 153 1.41 13.73 -0.99
CA LEU A 153 1.37 12.79 0.12
C LEU A 153 2.79 12.36 0.45
N ASP A 154 3.07 12.20 1.73
CA ASP A 154 4.37 11.78 2.20
C ASP A 154 4.70 10.34 1.78
N ARG A 155 5.90 9.87 2.13
CA ARG A 155 6.37 8.53 1.75
C ARG A 155 5.52 7.38 2.28
N CYS A 156 4.72 7.57 3.32
CA CYS A 156 3.76 6.59 3.82
C CYS A 156 2.36 6.76 3.22
N ASN A 157 2.20 7.62 2.22
CA ASN A 157 0.94 8.01 1.63
C ASN A 157 0.02 8.75 2.60
N GLY A 158 0.59 9.56 3.50
CA GLY A 158 -0.17 10.36 4.45
C GLY A 158 0.06 11.87 4.31
N ALA A 159 -0.79 12.65 4.99
CA ALA A 159 -0.69 14.10 5.05
C ALA A 159 -1.40 14.64 6.29
N HIS A 160 -1.03 15.85 6.71
CA HIS A 160 -1.83 16.61 7.66
C HIS A 160 -3.11 17.10 6.99
N THR A 161 -4.22 16.94 7.71
CA THR A 161 -5.54 17.50 7.44
C THR A 161 -5.81 18.63 8.42
N ASP A 162 -6.95 19.31 8.28
CA ASP A 162 -7.38 20.36 9.22
C ASP A 162 -7.57 19.83 10.66
N GLU A 163 -7.84 18.53 10.83
CA GLU A 163 -8.06 17.90 12.14
C GLU A 163 -6.79 17.28 12.74
N ASP A 164 -6.06 16.51 11.93
CA ASP A 164 -4.87 15.73 12.35
C ASP A 164 -4.15 15.14 11.11
N TYR A 165 -3.12 14.33 11.34
CA TYR A 165 -2.54 13.47 10.31
C TYR A 165 -3.46 12.31 9.92
N ALA A 166 -3.45 11.92 8.64
CA ALA A 166 -4.16 10.76 8.14
C ALA A 166 -3.40 10.08 7.00
N TYR A 167 -3.69 8.79 6.80
CA TYR A 167 -3.22 8.05 5.63
C TYR A 167 -4.28 8.03 4.53
N PHE A 168 -3.81 7.87 3.30
CA PHE A 168 -4.65 7.87 2.12
C PHE A 168 -4.44 6.61 1.30
N ILE A 169 -5.54 6.03 0.84
CA ILE A 169 -5.59 5.02 -0.22
C ILE A 169 -5.74 5.77 -1.54
N THR A 170 -4.97 5.38 -2.55
CA THR A 170 -4.90 6.07 -3.84
C THR A 170 -5.12 5.11 -5.00
N ASP A 171 -5.54 5.64 -6.15
CA ASP A 171 -5.70 4.85 -7.38
C ASP A 171 -4.35 4.57 -8.08
N ASN A 172 -3.26 5.15 -7.57
CA ASN A 172 -1.89 4.97 -8.05
C ASN A 172 -0.99 4.49 -6.91
N TYR A 173 0.21 4.00 -7.26
CA TYR A 173 1.19 3.55 -6.29
C TYR A 173 1.56 4.65 -5.27
N PRO A 174 1.66 4.33 -3.97
CA PRO A 174 1.30 3.04 -3.37
C PRO A 174 -0.22 2.98 -3.16
N PHE A 175 -0.89 1.99 -3.75
CA PHE A 175 -2.36 1.87 -3.70
C PHE A 175 -2.89 1.82 -2.26
N LEU A 176 -2.11 1.20 -1.36
CA LEU A 176 -2.27 1.26 0.08
C LEU A 176 -1.00 1.81 0.74
N PRO A 177 -1.11 2.55 1.86
CA PRO A 177 0.03 2.91 2.71
C PRO A 177 0.95 1.73 2.99
N ARG A 178 2.28 1.92 2.85
CA ARG A 178 3.29 0.86 3.06
C ARG A 178 4.12 1.04 4.33
N CYS A 179 3.94 2.15 5.03
CA CYS A 179 4.56 2.43 6.33
C CYS A 179 3.60 3.23 7.20
N LEU A 180 3.87 3.26 8.50
CA LEU A 180 3.15 4.07 9.48
C LEU A 180 4.14 4.88 10.33
N TYR A 181 3.74 6.05 10.81
CA TYR A 181 4.56 6.95 11.64
C TYR A 181 4.31 6.78 13.14
N GLY A 182 3.13 6.30 13.56
CA GLY A 182 2.81 6.13 14.96
C GLY A 182 3.36 4.83 15.56
N ASP A 183 2.92 4.51 16.78
CA ASP A 183 3.29 3.27 17.45
C ASP A 183 2.38 2.12 17.02
N ILE A 184 2.99 1.03 16.60
CA ILE A 184 2.30 -0.12 16.03
C ILE A 184 2.45 -1.28 16.99
N SER A 185 1.33 -1.88 17.40
CA SER A 185 1.38 -3.12 18.16
C SER A 185 2.07 -4.22 17.36
N SER A 186 2.98 -4.95 18.02
CA SER A 186 3.68 -6.08 17.41
C SER A 186 2.76 -7.22 17.01
N TYR A 187 1.50 -7.23 17.46
CA TYR A 187 0.48 -8.19 17.04
C TYR A 187 -0.11 -7.86 15.66
N VAL A 188 -0.17 -6.58 15.29
CA VAL A 188 -0.76 -6.10 14.02
C VAL A 188 0.28 -6.17 12.89
N ASN A 189 1.56 -5.87 13.19
CA ASN A 189 2.62 -5.84 12.18
C ASN A 189 3.38 -7.19 12.03
N ARG A 190 2.67 -8.32 12.11
CA ARG A 190 3.24 -9.66 11.83
C ARG A 190 2.92 -10.09 10.40
N ARG A 191 3.87 -10.77 9.74
CA ARG A 191 3.67 -11.31 8.38
C ARG A 191 2.66 -12.46 8.35
N GLU A 192 2.63 -13.26 9.42
CA GLU A 192 1.77 -14.42 9.57
C GLU A 192 0.89 -14.21 10.80
N HIS A 193 -0.43 -14.23 10.58
CA HIS A 193 -1.41 -14.44 11.63
C HIS A 193 -1.70 -15.93 11.59
N ARG A 194 -1.23 -16.66 12.61
CA ARG A 194 -1.61 -18.04 12.88
C ARG A 194 -2.86 -18.03 13.72
#